data_AF-X1R9A7-F1
#
_entry.id   AF-X1R9A7-F1
#
_cell.length_a   1.000
_cell.length_b   1.000
_cell.length_c   1.000
_cell.angle_alpha   90.00
_cell.angle_beta   90.00
_cell.angle_gamma   90.00
#
_symmetry.space_group_name_H-M   'P 1'
#
loop_
_entity.id
_entity.type
_entity.pdbx_description
1 polymer ?
#
loop_
_entity_poly.entity_id
_entity_poly.type
_entity_poly.pdbx_seq_one_letter_code
_entity_poly.pdbx_strand_id
1 'polypeptide(L)'
;CVYIFETCINVVLAKDPIHLIRVTDVKELVEEPEAAVPAPSLLEDYEHAPQPRQEEILKFLSSVAMDGDQSELVRQNAFTFLSHFSSITQNAVRLELAGHLQKQINKKGPSRLIVRIAYAAGVIPYLKQSHLKDYFISIFAQMKKIGHHWGAYASHGELLRNFKDIGGLKYCPDDVRKDILKWLILAYIGEPGGQTRYGNVRHVFYSNTAAPLVKELITESTDIVRDDLIALEKDKNVKRAVSYSDHLKRRFEALIDIVAN
;
A
#
# COMPACT_ATOMS: atom_id res chain seq x y z
N CYS A 1 3.88 42.49 32.55
CA CYS A 1 3.64 41.06 32.27
C CYS A 1 2.16 40.69 32.11
N VAL A 2 1.21 41.41 32.70
CA VAL A 2 -0.24 41.11 32.58
C VAL A 2 -0.76 41.24 31.14
N TYR A 3 -0.30 42.26 30.40
CA TYR A 3 -0.72 42.50 29.01
C TYR A 3 -0.35 41.38 28.02
N ILE A 4 0.78 40.69 28.22
CA ILE A 4 1.21 39.58 27.33
C ILE A 4 0.31 38.36 27.55
N PHE A 5 -0.06 38.08 28.81
CA PHE A 5 -0.96 36.97 29.15
C PHE A 5 -2.36 37.17 28.59
N GLU A 6 -2.89 38.39 28.64
CA GLU A 6 -4.23 38.69 28.11
C GLU A 6 -4.28 38.54 26.58
N THR A 7 -3.25 38.99 25.84
CA THR A 7 -3.15 38.72 24.40
C THR A 7 -3.03 37.24 24.07
N CYS A 8 -2.24 36.46 24.82
CA CYS A 8 -2.11 35.02 24.58
C CYS A 8 -3.43 34.28 24.87
N ILE A 9 -4.12 34.63 25.96
CA ILE A 9 -5.42 34.05 26.31
C ILE A 9 -6.46 34.43 25.25
N ASN A 10 -6.51 35.69 24.81
CA ASN A 10 -7.45 36.13 23.78
C ASN A 10 -7.15 35.50 22.40
N VAL A 11 -5.89 35.27 22.05
CA VAL A 11 -5.53 34.54 20.81
C VAL A 11 -5.92 33.06 20.90
N VAL A 12 -5.83 32.45 22.09
CA VAL A 12 -6.25 31.06 22.35
C VAL A 12 -7.78 30.93 22.39
N LEU A 13 -8.50 31.93 22.90
CA LEU A 13 -9.97 31.97 22.98
C LEU A 13 -10.64 32.48 21.70
N ALA A 14 -9.94 33.26 20.86
CA ALA A 14 -10.45 33.74 19.57
C ALA A 14 -10.32 32.69 18.45
N LYS A 15 -9.50 31.64 18.65
CA LYS A 15 -9.72 30.39 17.95
C LYS A 15 -10.94 29.75 18.62
N ASP A 16 -12.02 29.58 17.85
CA ASP A 16 -13.25 28.92 18.28
C ASP A 16 -12.94 27.74 19.22
N PRO A 17 -13.74 27.50 20.27
CA PRO A 17 -13.50 26.37 21.17
C PRO A 17 -13.46 25.11 20.32
N ILE A 18 -12.25 24.59 20.10
CA ILE A 18 -12.00 23.36 19.35
C ILE A 18 -12.91 22.32 19.99
N HIS A 19 -13.95 21.89 19.28
CA HIS A 19 -14.73 20.77 19.76
C HIS A 19 -13.78 19.59 19.80
N LEU A 20 -13.33 19.27 21.01
CA LEU A 20 -12.20 18.38 21.20
C LEU A 20 -12.71 16.98 20.90
N ILE A 21 -12.49 16.54 19.66
CA ILE A 21 -12.85 15.22 19.15
C ILE A 21 -12.48 14.16 20.19
N ARG A 22 -13.46 13.35 20.57
CA ARG A 22 -13.25 12.27 21.53
C ARG A 22 -13.06 10.96 20.79
N VAL A 23 -12.33 10.05 21.41
CA VAL A 23 -12.17 8.68 20.88
C VAL A 23 -13.53 7.97 20.76
N THR A 24 -14.48 8.28 21.65
CA THR A 24 -15.85 7.75 21.62
C THR A 24 -16.60 8.16 20.36
N ASP A 25 -16.42 9.39 19.91
CA ASP A 25 -17.12 9.90 18.72
C ASP A 25 -16.66 9.12 17.47
N VAL A 26 -15.34 8.84 17.38
CA VAL A 26 -14.78 8.00 16.31
C VAL A 26 -15.23 6.54 16.43
N LYS A 27 -15.30 6.02 17.66
CA LYS A 27 -15.75 4.65 17.93
C LYS A 27 -17.17 4.42 17.41
N GLU A 28 -18.10 5.31 17.76
CA GLU A 28 -19.51 5.20 17.35
C GLU A 28 -19.66 5.16 15.83
N LEU A 29 -18.90 6.00 15.12
CA LEU A 29 -18.90 6.03 13.64
C LEU A 29 -18.34 4.75 13.01
N VAL A 30 -17.28 4.19 13.59
CA VAL A 30 -16.65 2.97 13.05
C VAL A 30 -17.51 1.73 13.31
N GLU A 31 -18.28 1.74 14.39
CA GLU A 31 -19.22 0.68 14.78
C GLU A 31 -20.57 0.73 14.04
N GLU A 32 -20.77 1.70 13.13
CA GLU A 32 -21.97 1.77 12.31
C GLU A 32 -22.17 0.49 11.46
N PRO A 33 -23.43 0.05 11.26
CA PRO A 33 -23.75 -1.14 10.48
C PRO A 33 -23.59 -0.94 8.96
N GLU A 34 -23.09 0.22 8.54
CA GLU A 34 -22.86 0.59 7.15
C GLU A 34 -21.40 1.01 6.93
N ALA A 35 -21.01 1.13 5.65
CA ALA A 35 -19.69 1.60 5.30
C ALA A 35 -19.53 3.07 5.69
N ALA A 36 -18.64 3.35 6.64
CA ALA A 36 -18.45 4.68 7.19
C ALA A 36 -17.23 5.38 6.58
N VAL A 37 -17.40 6.68 6.28
CA VAL A 37 -16.34 7.58 5.82
C VAL A 37 -16.35 8.82 6.73
N PRO A 38 -15.20 9.29 7.22
CA PRO A 38 -15.17 10.47 8.09
C PRO A 38 -15.69 11.71 7.34
N ALA A 39 -16.62 12.42 7.96
CA ALA A 39 -17.14 13.68 7.43
C ALA A 39 -16.04 14.76 7.39
N PRO A 40 -16.11 15.76 6.48
CA PRO A 40 -15.11 16.83 6.41
C PRO A 40 -14.90 17.58 7.73
N SER A 41 -15.97 17.82 8.50
CA SER A 41 -15.88 18.45 9.82
C SER A 41 -15.05 17.61 10.81
N LEU A 42 -15.19 16.29 10.78
CA LEU A 42 -14.42 15.39 11.63
C LEU A 42 -12.93 15.41 11.26
N LEU A 43 -12.60 15.54 9.97
CA LEU A 43 -11.23 15.67 9.51
C LEU A 43 -10.60 16.97 10.00
N GLU A 44 -11.33 18.08 9.93
CA GLU A 44 -10.89 19.38 10.43
C GLU A 44 -10.68 19.37 11.95
N ASP A 45 -11.62 18.80 12.70
CA ASP A 45 -11.50 18.62 14.15
C ASP A 45 -10.28 17.75 14.52
N TYR A 46 -10.05 16.67 13.77
CA TYR A 46 -8.90 15.79 13.96
C TYR A 46 -7.57 16.50 13.67
N GLU A 47 -7.47 17.24 12.57
CA GLU A 47 -6.26 17.95 12.15
C GLU A 47 -5.79 18.94 13.23
N HIS A 48 -6.73 19.64 13.86
CA HIS A 48 -6.46 20.61 14.93
C HIS A 48 -6.37 19.98 16.34
N ALA A 49 -6.64 18.68 16.47
CA ALA A 49 -6.58 17.99 17.75
C ALA A 49 -5.14 17.95 18.32
N PRO A 50 -4.97 18.04 19.65
CA PRO A 50 -3.68 17.83 20.29
C PRO A 50 -3.08 16.46 19.97
N GLN A 51 -1.74 16.38 19.91
CA GLN A 51 -1.00 15.13 19.60
C GLN A 51 -1.46 13.91 20.42
N PRO A 52 -1.65 14.00 21.75
CA PRO A 52 -2.12 12.84 22.52
C PRO A 52 -3.47 12.32 22.05
N ARG A 53 -4.37 13.21 21.60
CA ARG A 53 -5.68 12.81 21.11
C ARG A 53 -5.59 12.13 19.75
N GLN A 54 -4.80 12.68 18.83
CA GLN A 54 -4.55 12.05 17.53
C GLN A 54 -3.95 10.63 17.73
N GLU A 55 -3.02 10.50 18.66
CA GLU A 55 -2.39 9.23 19.03
C GLU A 55 -3.38 8.22 19.59
N GLU A 56 -4.23 8.61 20.54
CA GLU A 56 -5.27 7.76 21.11
C GLU A 56 -6.22 7.25 20.04
N ILE A 57 -6.72 8.13 19.16
CA ILE A 57 -7.63 7.79 18.06
C ILE A 57 -6.98 6.77 17.12
N LEU A 58 -5.74 7.02 16.68
CA LEU A 58 -5.06 6.13 15.76
C LEU A 58 -4.72 4.77 16.37
N LYS A 59 -4.34 4.73 17.66
CA LYS A 59 -4.11 3.48 18.39
C LYS A 59 -5.40 2.68 18.56
N PHE A 60 -6.52 3.36 18.85
CA PHE A 60 -7.84 2.74 18.89
C PHE A 60 -8.20 2.13 17.54
N LEU A 61 -8.15 2.92 16.46
CA LEU A 61 -8.47 2.46 15.11
C LEU A 61 -7.58 1.29 14.67
N SER A 62 -6.27 1.39 14.94
CA SER A 62 -5.33 0.30 14.64
C SER A 62 -5.71 -0.97 15.41
N SER A 63 -6.04 -0.85 16.70
CA SER A 63 -6.44 -2.00 17.53
C SER A 63 -7.72 -2.65 17.00
N VAL A 64 -8.73 -1.86 16.64
CA VAL A 64 -9.98 -2.34 16.03
C VAL A 64 -9.69 -3.06 14.70
N ALA A 65 -8.86 -2.48 13.82
CA ALA A 65 -8.51 -3.09 12.55
C ALA A 65 -7.76 -4.42 12.70
N MET A 66 -7.00 -4.60 13.80
CA MET A 66 -6.25 -5.81 14.12
C MET A 66 -7.08 -6.89 14.81
N ASP A 67 -8.16 -6.50 15.47
CA ASP A 67 -8.98 -7.40 16.26
C ASP A 67 -9.79 -8.33 15.35
N GLY A 68 -9.52 -9.64 15.45
CA GLY A 68 -10.18 -10.67 14.65
C GLY A 68 -11.59 -11.01 15.13
N ASP A 69 -11.95 -10.60 16.35
CA ASP A 69 -13.29 -10.82 16.92
C ASP A 69 -14.28 -9.73 16.47
N GLN A 70 -13.77 -8.61 15.93
CA GLN A 70 -14.59 -7.56 15.32
C GLN A 70 -15.16 -8.00 13.98
N SER A 71 -16.34 -7.48 13.63
CA SER A 71 -16.92 -7.71 12.31
C SER A 71 -16.02 -7.14 11.21
N GLU A 72 -16.00 -7.79 10.05
CA GLU A 72 -15.16 -7.34 8.92
C GLU A 72 -15.53 -5.92 8.47
N LEU A 73 -16.80 -5.53 8.59
CA LEU A 73 -17.26 -4.18 8.27
C LEU A 73 -16.65 -3.14 9.22
N VAL A 74 -16.68 -3.38 10.53
CA VAL A 74 -16.09 -2.48 11.55
C VAL A 74 -14.59 -2.33 11.34
N ARG A 75 -13.89 -3.44 11.03
CA ARG A 75 -12.47 -3.42 10.70
C ARG A 75 -12.20 -2.61 9.44
N GLN A 76 -13.03 -2.76 8.41
CA GLN A 76 -12.92 -2.01 7.16
C GLN A 76 -13.19 -0.51 7.36
N ASN A 77 -14.17 -0.15 8.19
CA ASN A 77 -14.42 1.24 8.59
C ASN A 77 -13.18 1.82 9.29
N ALA A 78 -12.56 1.08 10.22
CA ALA A 78 -11.33 1.51 10.87
C ALA A 78 -10.19 1.75 9.87
N PHE A 79 -10.02 0.86 8.87
CA PHE A 79 -9.06 1.05 7.78
C PHE A 79 -9.31 2.32 6.96
N THR A 80 -10.57 2.58 6.63
CA THR A 80 -10.97 3.78 5.89
C THR A 80 -10.59 5.03 6.68
N PHE A 81 -10.94 5.09 7.98
CA PHE A 81 -10.61 6.22 8.85
C PHE A 81 -9.09 6.43 8.98
N LEU A 82 -8.30 5.37 9.18
CA LEU A 82 -6.84 5.44 9.19
C LEU A 82 -6.29 6.07 7.90
N SER A 83 -6.84 5.67 6.75
CA SER A 83 -6.41 6.16 5.44
C SER A 83 -6.68 7.65 5.27
N HIS A 84 -7.85 8.12 5.71
CA HIS A 84 -8.20 9.54 5.67
C HIS A 84 -7.37 10.38 6.64
N PHE A 85 -7.13 9.90 7.86
CA PHE A 85 -6.31 10.61 8.85
C PHE A 85 -4.82 10.62 8.51
N SER A 86 -4.34 9.69 7.67
CA SER A 86 -2.92 9.50 7.37
C SER A 86 -2.19 10.79 7.01
N SER A 87 -2.76 11.62 6.13
CA SER A 87 -2.14 12.84 5.60
C SER A 87 -2.14 14.02 6.59
N ILE A 88 -3.17 14.11 7.43
CA ILE A 88 -3.39 15.18 8.43
C ILE A 88 -2.87 14.82 9.84
N THR A 89 -2.30 13.63 10.01
CA THR A 89 -1.66 13.21 11.27
C THR A 89 -0.29 13.88 11.43
N GLN A 90 -0.02 14.41 12.62
CA GLN A 90 1.28 15.02 12.94
C GLN A 90 2.43 13.98 12.95
N ASN A 91 3.62 14.39 12.50
CA ASN A 91 4.78 13.48 12.38
C ASN A 91 5.20 12.82 13.70
N ALA A 92 5.10 13.54 14.83
CA ALA A 92 5.38 12.97 16.15
C ALA A 92 4.43 11.80 16.47
N VAL A 93 3.14 11.96 16.15
CA VAL A 93 2.11 10.93 16.34
C VAL A 93 2.35 9.73 15.40
N ARG A 94 2.77 9.98 14.14
CA ARG A 94 3.15 8.90 13.21
C ARG A 94 4.28 8.04 13.75
N LEU A 95 5.29 8.66 14.39
CA LEU A 95 6.41 7.94 15.01
C LEU A 95 5.92 7.08 16.19
N GLU A 96 5.08 7.64 17.07
CA GLU A 96 4.51 6.92 18.21
C GLU A 96 3.62 5.75 17.77
N LEU A 97 2.80 5.95 16.74
CA LEU A 97 2.00 4.88 16.16
C LEU A 97 2.87 3.78 15.55
N ALA A 98 3.91 4.13 14.81
CA ALA A 98 4.85 3.16 14.27
C ALA A 98 5.54 2.37 15.39
N GLY A 99 5.93 3.03 16.49
CA GLY A 99 6.46 2.39 17.69
C GLY A 99 5.45 1.42 18.32
N HIS A 100 4.18 1.79 18.39
CA HIS A 100 3.10 0.94 18.88
C HIS A 100 2.91 -0.31 18.01
N LEU A 101 2.81 -0.15 16.68
CA LEU A 101 2.68 -1.29 15.75
C LEU A 101 3.90 -2.21 15.79
N GLN A 102 5.11 -1.66 15.93
CA GLN A 102 6.33 -2.46 16.04
C GLN A 102 6.37 -3.36 17.27
N LYS A 103 5.76 -2.95 18.39
CA LYS A 103 5.65 -3.79 19.60
C LYS A 103 4.80 -5.04 19.38
N GLN A 104 3.94 -5.02 18.37
CA GLN A 104 3.08 -6.16 18.02
C GLN A 104 3.71 -7.11 16.99
N ILE A 105 4.85 -6.73 16.40
CA ILE A 105 5.60 -7.59 15.49
C ILE A 105 6.30 -8.68 16.31
N ASN A 106 6.04 -9.93 15.95
CA ASN A 106 6.65 -11.10 16.60
C ASN A 106 8.00 -11.47 15.93
N LYS A 107 8.68 -12.49 16.47
CA LYS A 107 9.97 -12.98 15.95
C LYS A 107 9.93 -13.52 14.50
N LYS A 108 8.75 -13.82 13.96
CA LYS A 108 8.57 -14.28 12.57
C LYS A 108 8.47 -13.12 11.57
N GLY A 109 8.52 -11.87 12.05
CA GLY A 109 8.34 -10.68 11.22
C GLY A 109 6.90 -10.17 11.22
N PRO A 110 6.65 -9.07 10.51
CA PRO A 110 5.34 -8.42 10.52
C PRO A 110 4.31 -9.25 9.74
N SER A 111 3.07 -9.28 10.24
CA SER A 111 1.96 -9.87 9.50
C SER A 111 1.49 -8.93 8.39
N ARG A 112 0.81 -9.47 7.37
CA ARG A 112 0.18 -8.64 6.32
C ARG A 112 -0.74 -7.58 6.91
N LEU A 113 -1.49 -7.94 7.95
CA LEU A 113 -2.44 -7.04 8.59
C LEU A 113 -1.73 -5.81 9.19
N ILE A 114 -0.63 -6.03 9.92
CA ILE A 114 0.17 -4.94 10.49
C ILE A 114 0.72 -4.03 9.39
N VAL A 115 1.26 -4.60 8.31
CA VAL A 115 1.82 -3.79 7.21
C VAL A 115 0.72 -3.02 6.47
N ARG A 116 -0.44 -3.63 6.24
CA ARG A 116 -1.62 -2.96 5.65
C ARG A 116 -2.10 -1.80 6.52
N ILE A 117 -2.15 -1.97 7.84
CA ILE A 117 -2.51 -0.90 8.79
C ILE A 117 -1.47 0.21 8.78
N ALA A 118 -0.19 -0.15 8.79
CA ALA A 118 0.89 0.82 8.68
C ALA A 118 0.83 1.60 7.37
N TYR A 119 0.44 0.95 6.27
CA TYR A 119 0.25 1.61 4.97
C TYR A 119 -0.90 2.61 5.03
N ALA A 120 -2.07 2.14 5.49
CA ALA A 120 -3.27 2.97 5.64
C ALA A 120 -3.01 4.18 6.53
N ALA A 121 -2.33 3.99 7.66
CA ALA A 121 -1.99 5.08 8.58
C ALA A 121 -0.83 5.98 8.10
N GLY A 122 -0.20 5.68 6.96
CA GLY A 122 0.93 6.46 6.43
C GLY A 122 2.21 6.33 7.28
N VAL A 123 2.39 5.23 8.02
CA VAL A 123 3.50 5.03 8.94
C VAL A 123 4.51 3.95 8.55
N ILE A 124 4.36 3.31 7.38
CA ILE A 124 5.33 2.32 6.88
C ILE A 124 6.79 2.81 6.95
N PRO A 125 7.14 4.03 6.51
CA PRO A 125 8.54 4.50 6.51
C PRO A 125 9.20 4.47 7.89
N TYR A 126 8.41 4.56 8.96
CA TYR A 126 8.89 4.58 10.35
C TYR A 126 9.03 3.18 10.96
N LEU A 127 8.65 2.13 10.25
CA LEU A 127 8.90 0.75 10.66
C LEU A 127 10.38 0.40 10.46
N LYS A 128 10.88 -0.55 11.27
CA LYS A 128 12.22 -1.12 11.08
C LYS A 128 12.39 -1.68 9.67
N GLN A 129 13.39 -1.18 8.95
CA GLN A 129 13.68 -1.57 7.58
C GLN A 129 14.03 -3.06 7.45
N SER A 130 14.65 -3.67 8.46
CA SER A 130 14.91 -5.11 8.49
C SER A 130 13.61 -5.93 8.45
N HIS A 131 12.61 -5.53 9.24
CA HIS A 131 11.30 -6.21 9.27
C HIS A 131 10.56 -6.06 7.94
N LEU A 132 10.63 -4.88 7.32
CA LEU A 132 10.04 -4.65 5.99
C LEU A 132 10.73 -5.51 4.93
N LYS A 133 12.07 -5.56 4.94
CA LYS A 133 12.84 -6.40 4.03
C LYS A 133 12.46 -7.87 4.14
N ASP A 134 12.44 -8.43 5.34
CA ASP A 134 12.04 -9.83 5.57
C ASP A 134 10.61 -10.11 5.07
N TYR A 135 9.71 -9.14 5.28
CA TYR A 135 8.34 -9.22 4.80
C TYR A 135 8.25 -9.24 3.27
N PHE A 136 8.93 -8.33 2.57
CA PHE A 136 8.94 -8.31 1.11
C PHE A 136 9.64 -9.54 0.52
N ILE A 137 10.68 -10.08 1.18
CA ILE A 137 11.28 -11.38 0.79
C ILE A 137 10.22 -12.49 0.86
N SER A 138 9.40 -12.51 1.91
CA SER A 138 8.34 -13.52 2.06
C SER A 138 7.27 -13.39 0.96
N ILE A 139 6.93 -12.17 0.56
CA ILE A 139 6.00 -11.91 -0.57
C ILE A 139 6.62 -12.41 -1.86
N PHE A 140 7.89 -12.08 -2.12
CA PHE A 140 8.56 -12.54 -3.33
C PHE A 140 8.64 -14.08 -3.38
N ALA A 141 8.81 -14.75 -2.24
CA ALA A 141 8.73 -16.21 -2.16
C ALA A 141 7.35 -16.74 -2.56
N GLN A 142 6.26 -16.08 -2.15
CA GLN A 142 4.90 -16.41 -2.58
C GLN A 142 4.70 -16.18 -4.09
N MET A 143 5.18 -15.06 -4.63
CA MET A 143 5.16 -14.78 -6.08
C MET A 143 5.90 -15.86 -6.87
N LYS A 144 7.08 -16.29 -6.40
CA LYS A 144 7.84 -17.39 -7.00
C LYS A 144 7.09 -18.72 -6.98
N LYS A 145 6.36 -19.01 -5.90
CA LYS A 145 5.55 -20.23 -5.78
C LYS A 145 4.39 -20.26 -6.78
N ILE A 146 3.73 -19.12 -6.99
CA ILE A 146 2.62 -19.00 -7.96
C ILE A 146 3.17 -19.04 -9.40
N GLY A 147 4.31 -18.38 -9.63
CA GLY A 147 4.91 -18.23 -10.96
C GLY A 147 4.25 -17.12 -11.78
N HIS A 148 4.94 -16.63 -12.80
CA HIS A 148 4.46 -15.56 -13.68
C HIS A 148 3.72 -16.10 -14.93
N HIS A 149 3.53 -17.41 -14.99
CA HIS A 149 3.02 -18.11 -16.16
C HIS A 149 1.54 -17.83 -16.39
N TRP A 150 1.11 -17.85 -17.65
CA TRP A 150 -0.30 -17.60 -17.97
C TRP A 150 -1.23 -18.60 -17.28
N GLY A 151 -0.79 -19.85 -17.08
CA GLY A 151 -1.58 -20.90 -16.41
C GLY A 151 -1.94 -20.59 -14.95
N ALA A 152 -1.19 -19.71 -14.28
CA ALA A 152 -1.43 -19.29 -12.90
C ALA A 152 -2.35 -18.03 -12.79
N TYR A 153 -2.98 -17.62 -13.89
CA TYR A 153 -3.76 -16.37 -13.98
C TYR A 153 -4.83 -16.20 -12.89
N ALA A 154 -5.43 -17.29 -12.42
CA ALA A 154 -6.46 -17.28 -11.38
C ALA A 154 -5.93 -16.76 -10.05
N SER A 155 -4.66 -17.01 -9.73
CA SER A 155 -4.02 -16.61 -8.47
C SER A 155 -3.34 -15.25 -8.54
N HIS A 156 -3.08 -14.72 -9.75
CA HIS A 156 -2.39 -13.43 -9.89
C HIS A 156 -3.20 -12.25 -9.33
N GLY A 157 -4.54 -12.27 -9.47
CA GLY A 157 -5.38 -11.15 -9.08
C GLY A 157 -5.33 -10.85 -7.60
N GLU A 158 -5.57 -11.87 -6.76
CA GLU A 158 -5.51 -11.73 -5.31
C GLU A 158 -4.10 -11.37 -4.85
N LEU A 159 -3.07 -12.05 -5.37
CA LEU A 159 -1.66 -11.78 -5.05
C LEU A 159 -1.30 -10.30 -5.27
N LEU A 160 -1.64 -9.75 -6.43
CA LEU A 160 -1.27 -8.38 -6.80
C LEU A 160 -2.09 -7.32 -6.08
N ARG A 161 -3.38 -7.57 -5.82
CA ARG A 161 -4.20 -6.68 -4.96
C ARG A 161 -3.65 -6.66 -3.54
N ASN A 162 -3.35 -7.83 -2.98
CA ASN A 162 -2.76 -7.95 -1.66
C ASN A 162 -1.40 -7.23 -1.56
N PHE A 163 -0.61 -7.26 -2.63
CA PHE A 163 0.65 -6.52 -2.74
C PHE A 163 0.43 -5.00 -2.88
N LYS A 164 -0.63 -4.57 -3.58
CA LYS A 164 -1.01 -3.16 -3.67
C LYS A 164 -1.47 -2.60 -2.32
N ASP A 165 -2.25 -3.37 -1.56
CA ASP A 165 -2.81 -2.98 -0.25
C ASP A 165 -1.76 -2.66 0.82
N ILE A 166 -0.49 -3.01 0.59
CA ILE A 166 0.64 -2.76 1.50
C ILE A 166 1.60 -1.69 0.94
N GLY A 167 1.20 -0.99 -0.11
CA GLY A 167 1.99 0.07 -0.77
C GLY A 167 2.90 -0.39 -1.91
N GLY A 168 2.77 -1.64 -2.36
CA GLY A 168 3.39 -2.13 -3.59
C GLY A 168 4.91 -1.94 -3.63
N LEU A 169 5.41 -1.35 -4.73
CA LEU A 169 6.84 -1.15 -4.98
C LEU A 169 7.41 0.06 -4.22
N LYS A 170 6.57 1.01 -3.80
CA LYS A 170 6.99 2.29 -3.20
C LYS A 170 7.78 2.14 -1.91
N TYR A 171 7.40 1.18 -1.06
CA TYR A 171 8.09 0.90 0.20
C TYR A 171 8.90 -0.39 0.18
N CYS A 172 9.08 -0.99 -1.01
CA CYS A 172 9.86 -2.19 -1.16
C CYS A 172 11.37 -1.83 -1.18
N PRO A 173 12.18 -2.45 -0.29
CA PRO A 173 13.64 -2.24 -0.29
C PRO A 173 14.28 -2.58 -1.64
N ASP A 174 15.29 -1.79 -2.03
CA ASP A 174 15.94 -1.83 -3.35
C ASP A 174 16.42 -3.22 -3.78
N ASP A 175 16.93 -3.98 -2.81
CA ASP A 175 17.50 -5.32 -3.03
C ASP A 175 16.45 -6.36 -3.43
N VAL A 176 15.25 -6.28 -2.85
CA VAL A 176 14.13 -7.18 -3.16
C VAL A 176 13.28 -6.63 -4.30
N ARG A 177 13.21 -5.30 -4.44
CA ARG A 177 12.35 -4.62 -5.42
C ARG A 177 12.68 -5.03 -6.85
N LYS A 178 13.96 -5.14 -7.21
CA LYS A 178 14.39 -5.56 -8.57
C LYS A 178 13.87 -6.94 -8.94
N ASP A 179 13.91 -7.86 -7.99
CA ASP A 179 13.47 -9.24 -8.16
C ASP A 179 11.94 -9.34 -8.31
N ILE A 180 11.20 -8.57 -7.50
CA ILE A 180 9.74 -8.44 -7.63
C ILE A 180 9.39 -7.78 -8.96
N LEU A 181 10.05 -6.67 -9.32
CA LEU A 181 9.82 -5.94 -10.56
C LEU A 181 10.05 -6.84 -11.79
N LYS A 182 11.10 -7.65 -11.77
CA LYS A 182 11.35 -8.66 -12.79
C LYS A 182 10.19 -9.66 -12.91
N TRP A 183 9.67 -10.16 -11.80
CA TRP A 183 8.51 -11.05 -11.82
C TRP A 183 7.27 -10.36 -12.42
N LEU A 184 7.01 -9.11 -12.04
CA LEU A 184 5.90 -8.31 -12.55
C LEU A 184 6.01 -8.09 -14.06
N ILE A 185 7.19 -7.72 -14.55
CA ILE A 185 7.46 -7.55 -15.99
C ILE A 185 7.18 -8.85 -16.74
N LEU A 186 7.71 -9.98 -16.27
CA LEU A 186 7.49 -11.28 -16.91
C LEU A 186 5.99 -11.66 -16.92
N ALA A 187 5.26 -11.40 -15.84
CA ALA A 187 3.82 -11.63 -15.77
C ALA A 187 3.02 -10.72 -16.71
N TYR A 188 3.49 -9.49 -16.94
CA TYR A 188 2.85 -8.52 -17.83
C TYR A 188 3.07 -8.82 -19.31
N ILE A 189 4.32 -9.09 -19.70
CA ILE A 189 4.64 -9.38 -21.11
C ILE A 189 3.98 -10.69 -21.54
N GLY A 190 3.92 -11.67 -20.64
CA GLY A 190 3.35 -12.98 -20.89
C GLY A 190 4.31 -13.91 -21.63
N GLU A 191 3.72 -14.86 -22.35
CA GLU A 191 4.41 -15.98 -22.98
C GLU A 191 4.10 -16.04 -24.48
N PRO A 192 4.97 -16.68 -25.28
CA PRO A 192 4.71 -16.90 -26.70
C PRO A 192 3.37 -17.58 -26.91
N GLY A 193 2.57 -17.01 -27.81
CA GLY A 193 1.30 -17.59 -28.19
C GLY A 193 1.44 -18.86 -29.04
N GLY A 194 0.31 -19.46 -29.38
CA GLY A 194 0.26 -20.66 -30.21
C GLY A 194 -1.11 -20.87 -30.83
N GLN A 195 -1.23 -21.93 -31.61
CA GLN A 195 -2.51 -22.34 -32.18
C GLN A 195 -3.40 -22.92 -31.07
N THR A 196 -4.59 -22.34 -30.91
CA THR A 196 -5.60 -22.83 -29.99
C THR A 196 -6.27 -24.09 -30.53
N ARG A 197 -6.96 -24.85 -29.67
CA ARG A 197 -7.69 -26.07 -30.05
C ARG A 197 -8.73 -25.88 -31.17
N TYR A 198 -9.15 -24.64 -31.43
CA TYR A 198 -10.13 -24.28 -32.46
C TYR A 198 -9.49 -23.65 -33.71
N GLY A 199 -8.17 -23.79 -33.89
CA GLY A 199 -7.46 -23.28 -35.06
C GLY A 199 -7.07 -21.80 -35.02
N ASN A 200 -7.59 -21.02 -34.06
CA ASN A 200 -7.20 -19.61 -33.90
C ASN A 200 -5.76 -19.49 -33.40
N VAL A 201 -4.94 -18.67 -34.05
CA VAL A 201 -3.58 -18.34 -33.58
C VAL A 201 -3.66 -17.18 -32.61
N ARG A 202 -3.24 -17.40 -31.36
CA ARG A 202 -2.95 -16.30 -30.44
C ARG A 202 -1.48 -15.94 -30.57
N HIS A 203 -1.18 -14.65 -30.63
CA HIS A 203 0.20 -14.16 -30.70
C HIS A 203 0.91 -14.17 -29.34
N VAL A 204 0.17 -13.98 -28.25
CA VAL A 204 0.68 -13.93 -26.87
C VAL A 204 -0.34 -14.55 -25.90
N PHE A 205 0.14 -15.31 -24.91
CA PHE A 205 -0.63 -15.69 -23.73
C PHE A 205 -0.19 -14.86 -22.53
N TYR A 206 -1.11 -14.13 -21.90
CA TYR A 206 -0.83 -13.36 -20.68
C TYR A 206 -2.03 -13.39 -19.75
N SER A 207 -1.81 -13.05 -18.48
CA SER A 207 -2.90 -12.95 -17.50
C SER A 207 -3.63 -11.62 -17.67
N ASN A 208 -4.88 -11.68 -18.12
CA ASN A 208 -5.77 -10.51 -18.21
C ASN A 208 -6.05 -9.88 -16.84
N THR A 209 -5.87 -10.63 -15.75
CA THR A 209 -6.00 -10.13 -14.39
C THR A 209 -4.72 -9.44 -13.92
N ALA A 210 -3.55 -10.00 -14.25
CA ALA A 210 -2.27 -9.48 -13.79
C ALA A 210 -1.84 -8.22 -14.55
N ALA A 211 -1.98 -8.22 -15.88
CA ALA A 211 -1.50 -7.13 -16.72
C ALA A 211 -1.99 -5.72 -16.30
N PRO A 212 -3.29 -5.49 -16.02
CA PRO A 212 -3.74 -4.17 -15.56
C PRO A 212 -3.17 -3.79 -14.19
N LEU A 213 -3.13 -4.74 -13.24
CA LEU A 213 -2.61 -4.50 -11.89
C LEU A 213 -1.10 -4.23 -11.88
N VAL A 214 -0.34 -4.95 -12.70
CA VAL A 214 1.10 -4.71 -12.88
C VAL A 214 1.33 -3.31 -13.44
N LYS A 215 0.57 -2.93 -14.49
CA LYS A 215 0.68 -1.60 -15.09
C LYS A 215 0.42 -0.51 -14.04
N GLU A 216 -0.62 -0.66 -13.24
CA GLU A 216 -0.97 0.26 -12.17
C GLU A 216 0.15 0.37 -11.12
N LEU A 217 0.64 -0.76 -10.61
CA LEU A 217 1.74 -0.81 -9.63
C LEU A 217 3.02 -0.13 -10.12
N ILE A 218 3.38 -0.32 -11.39
CA ILE A 218 4.55 0.31 -11.99
C ILE A 218 4.31 1.82 -12.16
N THR A 219 3.14 2.21 -12.67
CA THR A 219 2.79 3.63 -12.90
C THR A 219 2.79 4.43 -11.60
N GLU A 220 2.21 3.89 -10.52
CA GLU A 220 2.18 4.51 -9.19
C GLU A 220 3.57 4.65 -8.54
N SER A 221 4.57 3.91 -9.01
CA SER A 221 5.92 3.87 -8.46
C SER A 221 7.01 4.29 -9.45
N THR A 222 6.62 4.97 -10.53
CA THR A 222 7.48 5.37 -11.67
C THR A 222 8.79 6.01 -11.21
N ASP A 223 8.70 6.96 -10.28
CA ASP A 223 9.85 7.73 -9.76
C ASP A 223 10.95 6.86 -9.14
N ILE A 224 10.60 5.67 -8.64
CA ILE A 224 11.51 4.77 -7.92
C ILE A 224 11.97 3.63 -8.82
N VAL A 225 11.11 3.15 -9.71
CA VAL A 225 11.35 1.91 -10.48
C VAL A 225 11.88 2.16 -11.89
N ARG A 226 11.93 3.41 -12.35
CA ARG A 226 12.35 3.76 -13.72
C ARG A 226 13.71 3.19 -14.10
N ASP A 227 14.73 3.50 -13.31
CA ASP A 227 16.09 3.05 -13.60
C ASP A 227 16.23 1.53 -13.47
N ASP A 228 15.52 0.95 -12.50
CA ASP A 228 15.48 -0.50 -12.29
C ASP A 228 14.82 -1.22 -13.48
N LEU A 229 13.74 -0.66 -14.04
CA LEU A 229 13.02 -1.21 -15.19
C LEU A 229 13.87 -1.14 -16.46
N ILE A 230 14.53 0.00 -16.71
CA ILE A 230 15.45 0.17 -17.84
C ILE A 230 16.64 -0.79 -17.70
N ALA A 231 17.19 -0.96 -16.50
CA ALA A 231 18.28 -1.90 -16.27
C ALA A 231 17.87 -3.36 -16.55
N LEU A 232 16.60 -3.72 -16.29
CA LEU A 232 16.06 -5.05 -16.56
C LEU A 232 15.93 -5.40 -18.05
N GLU A 233 16.02 -4.44 -18.97
CA GLU A 233 16.12 -4.72 -20.41
C GLU A 233 17.34 -5.61 -20.73
N LYS A 234 18.44 -5.41 -19.98
CA LYS A 234 19.68 -6.19 -20.15
C LYS A 234 19.66 -7.52 -19.40
N ASP A 235 18.64 -7.78 -18.58
CA ASP A 235 18.53 -9.04 -17.83
C ASP A 235 18.32 -10.22 -18.78
N LYS A 236 19.05 -11.32 -18.53
CA LYS A 236 19.05 -12.51 -19.40
C LYS A 236 17.65 -13.11 -19.57
N ASN A 237 16.82 -13.11 -18.53
CA ASN A 237 15.50 -13.74 -18.59
C ASN A 237 14.51 -12.85 -19.33
N VAL A 238 14.54 -11.54 -19.09
CA VAL A 238 13.69 -10.56 -19.79
C VAL A 238 14.05 -10.52 -21.27
N LYS A 239 15.34 -10.39 -21.60
CA LYS A 239 15.83 -10.40 -22.98
C LYS A 239 15.43 -11.67 -23.71
N ARG A 240 15.57 -12.84 -23.06
CA ARG A 240 15.14 -14.12 -23.63
C ARG A 240 13.63 -14.13 -23.87
N ALA A 241 12.81 -13.72 -22.91
CA ALA A 241 11.35 -13.69 -23.06
C ALA A 241 10.92 -12.79 -24.22
N VAL A 242 11.49 -11.59 -24.32
CA VAL A 242 11.20 -10.62 -25.38
C VAL A 242 11.66 -11.10 -26.77
N SER A 243 12.75 -11.86 -26.85
CA SER A 243 13.29 -12.35 -28.13
C SER A 243 12.42 -13.40 -28.84
N TYR A 244 11.45 -14.00 -28.14
CA TYR A 244 10.60 -15.05 -28.72
C TYR A 244 9.57 -14.51 -29.74
N SER A 245 9.14 -13.25 -29.61
CA SER A 245 8.08 -12.69 -30.46
C SER A 245 8.10 -11.17 -30.43
N ASP A 246 7.93 -10.55 -31.60
CA ASP A 246 7.77 -9.09 -31.73
C ASP A 246 6.60 -8.56 -30.91
N HIS A 247 5.56 -9.36 -30.68
CA HIS A 247 4.43 -8.96 -29.85
C HIS A 247 4.79 -8.86 -28.36
N LEU A 248 5.66 -9.75 -27.86
CA LEU A 248 6.17 -9.68 -26.49
C LEU A 248 7.09 -8.46 -26.33
N LYS A 249 7.91 -8.18 -27.34
CA LYS A 249 8.75 -6.98 -27.41
C LYS A 249 7.93 -5.70 -27.32
N ARG A 250 6.88 -5.56 -28.13
CA ARG A 250 5.98 -4.39 -28.09
C ARG A 250 5.33 -4.20 -26.72
N ARG A 251 4.97 -5.28 -26.02
CA ARG A 251 4.42 -5.19 -24.66
C ARG A 251 5.45 -4.69 -23.65
N PHE A 252 6.71 -5.11 -23.78
CA PHE A 252 7.79 -4.61 -22.94
C PHE A 252 8.11 -3.13 -23.25
N GLU A 253 8.20 -2.76 -24.53
CA GLU A 253 8.35 -1.37 -24.98
C GLU A 253 7.23 -0.48 -24.42
N ALA A 254 5.97 -0.95 -24.45
CA ALA A 254 4.85 -0.24 -23.85
C ALA A 254 5.00 0.00 -22.33
N LEU A 255 5.66 -0.89 -21.58
CA LEU A 255 5.97 -0.64 -20.17
C LEU A 255 7.06 0.43 -20.00
N ILE A 256 8.07 0.42 -20.86
CA ILE A 256 9.12 1.44 -20.84
C ILE A 256 8.51 2.81 -21.16
N ASP A 257 7.66 2.90 -22.18
CA ASP A 257 7.01 4.14 -22.61
C ASP A 257 6.13 4.74 -21.49
N ILE A 258 5.48 3.90 -20.68
CA ILE A 258 4.68 4.36 -19.54
C ILE A 258 5.54 5.07 -18.50
N VAL A 259 6.78 4.62 -18.31
CA VAL A 259 7.70 5.09 -17.27
C VAL A 259 8.62 6.20 -17.79
N ALA A 260 8.75 6.33 -19.11
CA ALA A 260 9.55 7.34 -19.76
C ALA A 260 8.88 8.72 -19.83
N ASN A 261 7.55 8.75 -19.85
CA ASN A 261 6.70 9.94 -19.85
C ASN A 261 6.37 10.41 -18.43
#